data_AF-A0A8I2B893-F1
#
_entry.id   AF-A0A8I2B893-F1
#
_cell.length_a   1.000
_cell.length_b   1.000
_cell.length_c   1.000
_cell.angle_alpha   90.00
_cell.angle_beta   90.00
_cell.angle_gamma   90.00
#
_symmetry.space_group_name_H-M   'P 1'
#
loop_
_entity.id
_entity.type
_entity.pdbx_description
1 polymer ?
#
loop_
_entity_poly.entity_id
_entity_poly.type
_entity_poly.pdbx_seq_one_letter_code
_entity_poly.pdbx_strand_id
1 'polypeptide(L)'
;MSHFKVYTCNVSNMEYVKKGLNEMGLDYKENTEIVDYYGQKRQAVLAVVSEGRVLPLGWVRENEKLNLQADWFKVPFSQHKFTDEISQLHSKYQVLDVCEENRWNVNEDDITVNEKGEIEILATSF
;
A
#
# COMPACT_ATOMS: atom_id res chain seq x y z
N MET A 1 17.24 -8.26 19.05
CA MET A 1 16.04 -7.43 18.82
C MET A 1 15.96 -7.15 17.32
N SER A 2 14.78 -7.30 16.71
CA SER A 2 14.51 -6.97 15.29
C SER A 2 14.21 -5.48 15.17
N HIS A 3 14.67 -4.81 14.10
CA HIS A 3 14.23 -3.44 13.80
C HIS A 3 12.93 -3.41 13.02
N PHE A 4 12.55 -4.52 12.37
CA PHE A 4 11.22 -4.63 11.78
C PHE A 4 10.14 -4.47 12.84
N LYS A 5 9.22 -3.56 12.55
CA LYS A 5 7.96 -3.41 13.26
C LYS A 5 6.82 -3.85 12.35
N VAL A 6 5.85 -4.54 12.96
CA VAL A 6 4.65 -5.06 12.28
C VAL A 6 3.53 -4.03 12.44
N TYR A 7 2.82 -3.75 11.35
CA TYR A 7 1.71 -2.81 11.33
C TYR A 7 0.49 -3.41 10.66
N THR A 8 -0.67 -3.12 11.26
CA THR A 8 -1.95 -3.42 10.65
C THR A 8 -2.22 -2.36 9.59
N CYS A 9 -2.28 -2.79 8.35
CA CYS A 9 -2.76 -2.02 7.21
C CYS A 9 -4.01 -2.73 6.71
N ASN A 10 -5.10 -2.00 6.48
CA ASN A 10 -6.39 -2.58 6.06
C ASN A 10 -6.35 -2.96 4.58
N VAL A 11 -5.46 -3.88 4.20
CA VAL A 11 -5.28 -4.34 2.83
C VAL A 11 -5.76 -5.77 2.68
N SER A 12 -6.69 -5.98 1.77
CA SER A 12 -7.30 -7.29 1.49
C SER A 12 -6.83 -7.89 0.16
N ASN A 13 -6.35 -7.05 -0.76
CA ASN A 13 -5.99 -7.43 -2.13
C ASN A 13 -4.68 -6.74 -2.54
N MET A 14 -3.68 -7.53 -2.93
CA MET A 14 -2.35 -7.02 -3.29
C MET A 14 -2.34 -6.28 -4.63
N GLU A 15 -3.28 -6.53 -5.54
CA GLU A 15 -3.34 -5.78 -6.80
C GLU A 15 -3.69 -4.30 -6.54
N TYR A 16 -4.57 -4.02 -5.58
CA TYR A 16 -4.89 -2.64 -5.19
C TYR A 16 -3.72 -1.96 -4.48
N VAL A 17 -2.93 -2.72 -3.70
CA VAL A 17 -1.68 -2.22 -3.12
C VAL A 17 -0.69 -1.85 -4.22
N LYS A 18 -0.51 -2.69 -5.24
CA LYS A 18 0.38 -2.40 -6.39
C LYS A 18 -0.06 -1.13 -7.14
N LYS A 19 -1.37 -1.01 -7.44
CA LYS A 19 -1.93 0.21 -8.04
C LYS A 19 -1.67 1.44 -7.15
N GLY A 20 -1.88 1.32 -5.84
CA GLY A 20 -1.61 2.38 -4.87
C GLY A 20 -0.14 2.79 -4.80
N LEU A 21 0.79 1.83 -4.75
CA LEU A 21 2.23 2.14 -4.76
C LEU A 21 2.63 2.93 -6.01
N ASN A 22 2.13 2.54 -7.18
CA ASN A 22 2.39 3.27 -8.42
C ASN A 22 1.86 4.71 -8.36
N GLU A 23 0.66 4.93 -7.79
CA GLU A 23 0.09 6.27 -7.60
C GLU A 23 0.91 7.13 -6.62
N MET A 24 1.55 6.50 -5.62
CA MET A 24 2.52 7.15 -4.73
C MET A 24 3.88 7.43 -5.40
N GLY A 25 4.06 7.07 -6.68
CA GLY A 25 5.34 7.18 -7.39
C GLY A 25 6.39 6.14 -6.93
N LEU A 26 5.94 5.04 -6.34
CA LEU A 26 6.78 3.94 -5.87
C LEU A 26 6.64 2.73 -6.79
N ASP A 27 7.71 1.96 -6.89
CA ASP A 27 7.71 0.69 -7.59
C ASP A 27 7.60 -0.45 -6.56
N TYR A 28 7.50 -1.69 -7.02
CA TYR A 28 7.45 -2.86 -6.16
C TYR A 28 8.19 -4.03 -6.76
N LYS A 29 8.57 -4.96 -5.88
CA LYS A 29 9.12 -6.25 -6.29
C LYS A 29 8.45 -7.37 -5.52
N GLU A 30 7.96 -8.35 -6.26
CA GLU A 30 7.33 -9.53 -5.67
C GLU A 30 8.35 -10.56 -5.21
N ASN A 31 7.99 -11.31 -4.17
CA ASN A 31 8.71 -12.50 -3.70
C ASN A 31 10.22 -12.25 -3.51
N THR A 32 10.57 -11.17 -2.82
CA THR A 32 11.96 -10.75 -2.58
C THR A 32 12.26 -10.60 -1.10
N GLU A 33 13.55 -10.61 -0.74
CA GLU A 33 13.98 -10.31 0.62
C GLU A 33 13.97 -8.80 0.89
N ILE A 34 13.48 -8.42 2.07
CA ILE A 34 13.70 -7.10 2.68
C ILE A 34 14.68 -7.24 3.85
N VAL A 35 15.53 -6.23 4.06
CA VAL A 35 16.66 -6.33 5.01
C VAL A 35 16.73 -5.11 5.94
N ASP A 36 16.56 -5.30 7.25
CA ASP A 36 16.58 -4.20 8.23
C ASP A 36 17.99 -3.65 8.51
N TYR A 37 18.08 -2.67 9.42
CA TYR A 37 19.34 -2.08 9.87
C TYR A 37 20.33 -3.09 10.44
N TYR A 38 19.86 -4.13 11.14
CA TYR A 38 20.70 -5.18 11.73
C TYR A 38 21.04 -6.32 10.76
N GLY A 39 20.66 -6.19 9.48
CA GLY A 39 20.90 -7.23 8.48
C GLY A 39 19.93 -8.42 8.59
N GLN A 40 18.87 -8.30 9.39
CA GLN A 40 17.84 -9.32 9.45
C GLN A 40 17.04 -9.33 8.16
N LYS A 41 16.76 -10.52 7.67
CA LYS A 41 16.03 -10.71 6.42
C LYS A 41 14.61 -11.18 6.69
N ARG A 42 13.67 -10.74 5.87
CA ARG A 42 12.30 -11.25 5.79
C ARG A 42 11.95 -11.48 4.33
N GLN A 43 11.27 -12.59 4.06
CA GLN A 43 10.72 -12.85 2.73
C GLN A 43 9.41 -12.07 2.58
N ALA A 44 9.44 -11.01 1.77
CA ALA A 44 8.26 -10.24 1.45
C ALA A 44 7.55 -10.84 0.24
N VAL A 45 6.22 -10.94 0.34
CA VAL A 45 5.35 -11.24 -0.81
C VAL A 45 5.41 -10.08 -1.80
N LEU A 46 5.42 -8.86 -1.26
CA LEU A 46 5.55 -7.61 -2.01
C LEU A 46 6.46 -6.66 -1.24
N ALA A 47 7.59 -6.27 -1.81
CA ALA A 47 8.49 -5.28 -1.24
C ALA A 47 8.36 -3.95 -1.99
N VAL A 48 8.46 -2.85 -1.25
CA VAL A 48 8.44 -1.50 -1.83
C VAL A 48 9.81 -1.18 -2.42
N VAL A 49 9.79 -0.61 -3.62
CA VAL A 49 10.98 -0.14 -4.33
C VAL A 49 10.88 1.37 -4.50
N SER A 50 11.95 2.07 -4.18
CA SER A 50 12.08 3.51 -4.39
C SER A 50 13.42 3.78 -5.03
N GLU A 51 13.44 4.55 -6.12
CA GLU A 51 14.65 4.86 -6.89
C GLU A 51 15.46 3.60 -7.29
N GLY A 52 14.75 2.54 -7.68
CA GLY A 52 15.35 1.26 -8.09
C GLY A 52 15.93 0.41 -6.95
N ARG A 53 15.74 0.80 -5.69
CA ARG A 53 16.24 0.08 -4.51
C ARG A 53 15.09 -0.53 -3.72
N VAL A 54 15.22 -1.80 -3.36
CA VAL A 54 14.31 -2.48 -2.43
C VAL A 54 14.49 -1.86 -1.05
N LEU A 55 13.41 -1.33 -0.50
CA LEU A 55 13.37 -0.77 0.84
C LEU A 55 13.19 -1.87 1.89
N PRO A 56 13.57 -1.64 3.15
CA PRO A 56 13.19 -2.51 4.26
C PRO A 56 11.72 -2.29 4.64
N LEU A 57 10.82 -2.45 3.67
CA LEU A 57 9.39 -2.17 3.76
C LEU A 57 8.64 -3.07 2.79
N GLY A 58 7.68 -3.83 3.29
CA GLY A 58 6.88 -4.71 2.45
C GLY A 58 5.90 -5.56 3.23
N TRP A 59 5.07 -6.31 2.51
CA TRP A 59 4.09 -7.21 3.08
C TRP A 59 4.67 -8.61 3.20
N VAL A 60 4.68 -9.12 4.43
CA VAL A 60 5.20 -10.44 4.80
C VAL A 60 4.04 -11.31 5.23
N ARG A 61 4.05 -12.58 4.81
CA ARG A 61 3.05 -13.55 5.26
C ARG A 61 3.48 -14.20 6.57
N GLU A 62 2.67 -14.03 7.61
CA GLU A 62 2.85 -14.66 8.93
C GLU A 62 1.53 -15.25 9.40
N ASN A 63 1.52 -16.54 9.75
CA ASN A 63 0.33 -17.26 10.25
C ASN A 63 -0.92 -17.03 9.37
N GLU A 64 -0.77 -17.22 8.05
CA GLU A 64 -1.82 -17.03 7.03
C GLU A 64 -2.29 -15.58 6.83
N LYS A 65 -1.74 -14.62 7.58
CA LYS A 65 -2.04 -13.19 7.44
C LYS A 65 -0.93 -12.47 6.71
N LEU A 66 -1.30 -11.50 5.87
CA LEU A 66 -0.38 -10.56 5.26
C LEU A 66 -0.25 -9.35 6.19
N ASN A 67 0.97 -9.11 6.68
CA ASN A 67 1.27 -7.99 7.56
C ASN A 67 2.28 -7.06 6.89
N LEU A 68 2.09 -5.75 7.02
CA LEU A 68 3.10 -4.78 6.62
C LEU A 68 4.24 -4.80 7.66
N GLN A 69 5.46 -5.03 7.19
CA GLN A 69 6.68 -4.95 8.00
C GLN A 69 7.61 -3.90 7.44
N ALA A 70 8.20 -3.10 8.34
CA ALA A 70 9.17 -2.11 7.94
C ALA A 70 10.21 -1.79 9.01
N ASP A 71 11.38 -1.35 8.56
CA ASP A 71 12.34 -0.59 9.37
C ASP A 71 12.20 0.90 9.06
N TRP A 72 11.36 1.59 9.83
CA TRP A 72 11.05 3.00 9.61
C TRP A 72 12.23 3.96 9.82
N PHE A 73 13.35 3.50 10.40
CA PHE A 73 14.56 4.32 10.50
C PHE A 73 15.35 4.36 9.19
N LYS A 74 15.15 3.37 8.31
CA LYS A 74 15.85 3.26 7.02
C LYS A 74 15.00 3.61 5.81
N VAL A 75 13.69 3.70 5.96
CA VAL A 75 12.80 4.16 4.89
C VAL A 75 12.70 5.69 4.91
N PRO A 76 12.54 6.34 3.74
CA PRO A 76 12.44 7.79 3.66
C PRO A 76 11.05 8.34 4.04
N PHE A 77 10.13 7.47 4.49
CA PHE A 77 8.73 7.82 4.73
C PHE A 77 8.40 7.87 6.23
N SER A 78 7.48 8.76 6.58
CA SER A 78 6.80 8.66 7.88
C SER A 78 5.91 7.43 7.86
N GLN A 79 6.02 6.59 8.90
CA GLN A 79 5.15 5.44 9.10
C GLN A 79 3.68 5.81 8.91
N HIS A 80 3.20 6.80 9.66
CA HIS A 80 1.78 7.17 9.65
C HIS A 80 1.32 7.60 8.26
N LYS A 81 2.09 8.48 7.60
CA LYS A 81 1.77 8.95 6.25
C LYS A 81 1.70 7.81 5.25
N PHE A 82 2.72 6.95 5.21
CA PHE A 82 2.76 5.83 4.29
C PHE A 82 1.59 4.87 4.53
N THR A 83 1.35 4.47 5.79
CA THR A 83 0.29 3.50 6.11
C THR A 83 -1.11 4.05 5.83
N ASP A 84 -1.31 5.34 6.07
CA ASP A 84 -2.60 5.99 5.81
C ASP A 84 -2.85 6.07 4.31
N GLU A 85 -1.91 6.66 3.57
CA GLU A 85 -1.99 6.85 2.12
C GLU A 85 -2.18 5.54 1.36
N ILE A 86 -1.38 4.50 1.65
CA ILE A 86 -1.54 3.21 0.98
C ILE A 86 -2.86 2.51 1.33
N SER A 87 -3.40 2.72 2.53
CA SER A 87 -4.71 2.16 2.92
C SER A 87 -5.85 2.87 2.20
N GLN A 88 -5.76 4.19 2.06
CA GLN A 88 -6.74 4.99 1.32
C GLN A 88 -6.72 4.63 -0.17
N LEU A 89 -5.53 4.53 -0.77
CA LEU A 89 -5.37 4.13 -2.19
C LEU A 89 -5.83 2.69 -2.45
N HIS A 90 -5.52 1.76 -1.54
CA HIS A 90 -6.08 0.41 -1.61
C HIS A 90 -7.62 0.44 -1.65
N SER A 91 -8.23 1.22 -0.75
CA SER A 91 -9.69 1.36 -0.66
C SER A 91 -10.27 2.03 -1.91
N LYS A 92 -9.60 3.07 -2.45
CA LYS A 92 -9.97 3.72 -3.70
C LYS A 92 -10.08 2.69 -4.83
N TYR A 93 -9.02 1.91 -5.07
CA TYR A 93 -9.05 0.91 -6.14
C TYR A 93 -10.07 -0.20 -5.90
N GLN A 94 -10.30 -0.58 -4.64
CA GLN A 94 -11.39 -1.50 -4.32
C GLN A 94 -12.76 -0.94 -4.69
N VAL A 95 -13.02 0.33 -4.38
CA VAL A 95 -14.29 1.00 -4.70
C VAL A 95 -14.46 1.16 -6.21
N LEU A 96 -13.41 1.51 -6.93
CA LEU A 96 -13.45 1.64 -8.39
C LEU A 96 -13.78 0.31 -9.07
N ASP A 97 -13.13 -0.79 -8.66
CA ASP A 97 -13.44 -2.13 -9.19
C ASP A 97 -14.91 -2.51 -8.89
N VAL A 98 -15.43 -2.22 -7.69
CA VAL A 98 -16.86 -2.43 -7.36
C VAL A 98 -17.79 -1.58 -8.22
N CYS A 99 -17.44 -0.32 -8.47
CA CYS A 99 -18.24 0.56 -9.34
C CYS A 99 -18.31 0.00 -10.77
N GLU A 100 -17.17 -0.46 -11.30
CA GLU A 100 -17.09 -1.09 -12.62
C GLU A 100 -17.96 -2.36 -12.70
N GLU A 101 -17.86 -3.25 -11.71
CA GLU A 101 -18.68 -4.48 -11.62
C GLU A 101 -20.18 -4.17 -11.62
N ASN A 102 -20.59 -3.08 -10.98
CA ASN A 102 -21.98 -2.62 -10.89
C ASN A 102 -22.39 -1.70 -12.04
N ARG A 103 -21.50 -1.45 -13.02
CA ARG A 103 -21.71 -0.55 -14.16
C ARG A 103 -22.05 0.89 -13.75
N TRP A 104 -21.49 1.33 -12.62
CA TRP A 104 -21.51 2.74 -12.24
C TRP A 104 -20.38 3.48 -12.95
N ASN A 105 -20.65 4.71 -13.37
CA ASN A 105 -19.66 5.58 -13.97
C ASN A 105 -19.00 6.43 -12.88
N VAL A 106 -17.67 6.42 -12.86
CA VAL A 106 -16.84 7.31 -12.03
C VAL A 106 -15.90 8.05 -12.97
N ASN A 107 -16.02 9.37 -13.05
CA ASN A 107 -15.06 10.18 -13.79
C ASN A 107 -13.86 10.50 -12.89
N GLU A 108 -12.68 10.72 -13.46
CA GLU A 108 -11.51 11.11 -12.68
C GLU A 108 -11.72 12.42 -11.93
N ASP A 109 -12.47 13.37 -12.52
CA ASP A 109 -12.84 14.65 -11.90
C ASP A 109 -13.76 14.49 -10.67
N ASP A 110 -14.43 13.33 -10.55
CA ASP A 110 -15.33 12.98 -9.44
C ASP A 110 -14.60 12.28 -8.28
N ILE A 111 -13.26 12.12 -8.39
CA ILE A 111 -12.39 11.61 -7.34
C ILE A 111 -11.67 12.80 -6.70
N THR A 112 -12.10 13.17 -5.49
CA THR A 112 -11.57 14.33 -4.78
C THR A 112 -10.97 13.92 -3.43
N VAL A 113 -10.28 14.86 -2.79
CA VAL A 113 -9.77 14.71 -1.42
C VAL A 113 -10.42 15.79 -0.57
N ASN A 114 -11.09 15.39 0.51
CA ASN A 114 -11.79 16.32 1.38
C ASN A 114 -10.84 17.07 2.34
N GLU A 115 -11.39 17.97 3.16
CA GLU A 115 -10.61 18.77 4.12
C GLU A 115 -9.85 17.95 5.17
N LYS A 116 -10.24 16.68 5.37
CA LYS A 116 -9.60 15.75 6.31
C LYS A 116 -8.49 14.93 5.65
N GLY A 117 -8.30 15.07 4.33
CA GLY A 117 -7.35 14.26 3.57
C GLY A 117 -7.88 12.88 3.21
N GLU A 118 -9.21 12.68 3.23
CA GLU A 118 -9.85 11.42 2.84
C GLU A 118 -10.25 11.46 1.35
N ILE A 119 -10.05 10.35 0.64
CA ILE A 119 -10.49 10.19 -0.76
C ILE A 119 -12.02 10.05 -0.81
N GLU A 120 -12.67 10.93 -1.56
CA GLU A 120 -14.11 10.89 -1.86
C GLU A 120 -14.32 10.54 -3.33
N ILE A 121 -15.26 9.63 -3.61
CA ILE A 121 -15.57 9.17 -4.97
C ILE A 121 -17.07 9.32 -5.18
N LEU A 122 -17.45 10.14 -6.15
CA LEU A 122 -18.84 10.24 -6.61
C LEU A 122 -19.05 9.30 -7.81
N ALA A 123 -19.87 8.28 -7.60
CA ALA A 123 -20.29 7.35 -8.66
C ALA A 123 -21.71 7.65 -9.10
N THR A 124 -21.97 7.54 -10.41
CA THR A 124 -23.30 7.74 -11.00
C THR A 124 -23.79 6.46 -11.65
N SER A 125 -25.04 6.10 -11.39
CA SER A 125 -25.72 5.02 -12.11
C SER A 125 -26.36 5.56 -13.38
N PHE A 126 -26.36 4.76 -14.45
CA PHE A 126 -27.16 5.02 -15.64
C PHE A 126 -28.66 4.96 -15.35
#